data_AF-A0A0Q4QPP5-F1
#
_entry.id   AF-A0A0Q4QPP5-F1
#
_cell.length_a   1.000
_cell.length_b   1.000
_cell.length_c   1.000
_cell.angle_alpha   90.00
_cell.angle_beta   90.00
_cell.angle_gamma   90.00
#
_symmetry.space_group_name_H-M   'P 1'
#
loop_
_entity.id
_entity.type
_entity.pdbx_description
1 polymer ?
#
loop_
_entity_poly.entity_id
_entity_poly.type
_entity_poly.pdbx_seq_one_letter_code
_entity_poly.pdbx_strand_id
1 'polypeptide(L)'
;MQLQHQETNNGINPQAHTSIHLETPMKAFKKLHLIFILIGGIALAFGGPVGILFGIVIGWAAAYLTLQGISGFKLIKLNFMDYPLPHPVTDSKLYERLSAISLHPDFKLEQGAWGTRFVFKDMTTHKILIDQKKQTYSIISKLTKKNLVKKRHNPGVTEYSFAFTSVPIIRQLVDEATTSLSEPDPTSAKRAN
;
A
#
# COMPACT_ATOMS: atom_id res chain seq x y z
N MET A 1 -6.25 -62.54 12.39
CA MET A 1 -4.98 -62.23 11.70
C MET A 1 -5.31 -61.80 10.28
N GLN A 2 -5.25 -60.51 9.99
CA GLN A 2 -5.25 -59.93 8.64
C GLN A 2 -4.31 -58.72 8.65
N LEU A 3 -3.55 -58.59 7.56
CA LEU A 3 -2.41 -57.72 7.33
C LEU A 3 -2.82 -56.29 6.95
N GLN A 4 -1.95 -55.33 7.32
CA GLN A 4 -1.54 -54.13 6.58
C GLN A 4 -2.59 -53.27 5.85
N HIS A 5 -2.63 -51.97 6.15
CA HIS A 5 -1.86 -50.96 5.39
C HIS A 5 -1.86 -49.62 6.14
N GLN A 6 -0.66 -49.15 6.45
CA GLN A 6 -0.37 -47.84 6.99
C GLN A 6 -0.12 -46.93 5.79
N GLU A 7 -1.13 -46.20 5.33
CA GLU A 7 -0.92 -45.10 4.38
C GLU A 7 -0.61 -43.82 5.15
N THR A 8 0.68 -43.51 5.20
CA THR A 8 1.23 -42.17 5.40
C THR A 8 0.68 -41.25 4.32
N ASN A 9 -0.27 -40.37 4.66
CA ASN A 9 -0.61 -39.25 3.79
C ASN A 9 0.07 -37.99 4.31
N ASN A 10 1.27 -37.76 3.80
CA ASN A 10 1.97 -36.48 3.82
C ASN A 10 1.16 -35.46 3.00
N GLY A 11 0.12 -34.91 3.61
CA GLY A 11 -0.57 -33.73 3.12
C GLY A 11 0.25 -32.50 3.47
N ILE A 12 1.12 -32.10 2.54
CA ILE A 12 1.73 -30.77 2.48
C ILE A 12 0.60 -29.76 2.73
N ASN A 13 0.64 -29.09 3.89
CA ASN A 13 -0.28 -28.01 4.20
C ASN A 13 0.11 -26.85 3.26
N PRO A 14 -0.66 -26.54 2.20
CA PRO A 14 -0.36 -25.37 1.40
C PRO A 14 -0.51 -24.18 2.34
N GLN A 15 0.56 -23.40 2.49
CA GLN A 15 0.60 -22.22 3.34
C GLN A 15 -0.75 -21.52 3.27
N ALA A 16 -1.48 -21.49 4.39
CA ALA A 16 -2.69 -20.70 4.51
C ALA A 16 -2.28 -19.27 4.13
N HIS A 17 -2.61 -18.85 2.90
CA HIS A 17 -2.33 -17.52 2.41
C HIS A 17 -3.13 -16.56 3.27
N THR A 18 -2.52 -16.07 4.34
CA THR A 18 -3.13 -15.14 5.26
C THR A 18 -3.49 -13.89 4.47
N SER A 19 -4.76 -13.73 4.14
CA SER A 19 -5.23 -12.63 3.31
C SER A 19 -4.79 -11.30 3.91
N ILE A 20 -4.15 -10.44 3.12
CA ILE A 20 -3.74 -9.12 3.60
C ILE A 20 -5.01 -8.30 3.88
N HIS A 21 -5.27 -8.05 5.15
CA HIS A 21 -6.39 -7.22 5.58
C HIS A 21 -6.07 -5.75 5.29
N LEU A 22 -6.95 -5.08 4.54
CA LEU A 22 -6.81 -3.66 4.29
C LEU A 22 -7.09 -2.90 5.58
N GLU A 23 -6.09 -2.17 6.05
CA GLU A 23 -6.33 -1.26 7.16
C GLU A 23 -7.15 -0.07 6.65
N THR A 24 -8.16 0.30 7.42
CA THR A 24 -8.96 1.50 7.15
C THR A 24 -8.53 2.60 8.13
N PRO A 25 -7.43 3.33 7.84
CA PRO A 25 -6.91 4.37 8.74
C PRO A 25 -7.91 5.52 8.92
N MET A 26 -8.98 5.56 8.12
CA MET A 26 -10.05 6.56 8.17
C MET A 26 -11.19 6.24 9.16
N LYS A 27 -11.12 5.15 9.94
CA LYS A 27 -12.18 4.79 10.93
C LYS A 27 -12.46 5.93 11.92
N ALA A 28 -11.42 6.57 12.46
CA ALA A 28 -11.56 7.70 13.38
C ALA A 28 -12.30 8.89 12.73
N PHE A 29 -12.15 9.07 11.41
CA PHE A 29 -12.78 10.16 10.69
C PHE A 29 -14.27 9.94 10.39
N LYS A 30 -14.80 8.72 10.54
CA LYS A 30 -16.26 8.50 10.52
C LYS A 30 -16.96 9.25 11.64
N LYS A 31 -16.33 9.35 12.82
CA LYS A 31 -16.86 10.16 13.93
C LYS A 31 -16.84 11.64 13.60
N LEU A 32 -15.75 12.11 13.00
CA LEU A 32 -15.63 13.50 12.54
C LEU A 32 -16.69 13.86 11.50
N HIS A 33 -17.01 12.92 10.60
CA HIS A 33 -18.06 13.10 9.60
C HIS A 33 -19.43 13.36 10.23
N LEU A 34 -19.77 12.60 11.27
CA LEU A 34 -21.02 12.77 12.01
C LEU A 34 -21.06 14.11 12.77
N ILE A 35 -19.93 14.53 13.35
CA ILE A 35 -19.81 15.84 14.02
C ILE A 35 -20.08 16.98 13.04
N PHE A 36 -19.48 16.97 11.85
CA PHE A 36 -19.69 18.01 10.84
C PHE A 36 -21.16 18.10 10.39
N ILE A 37 -21.84 16.97 10.23
CA ILE A 37 -23.26 16.94 9.89
C ILE A 37 -24.11 17.58 11.00
N LEU A 38 -23.85 17.23 12.26
CA LEU A 38 -24.57 17.80 13.41
C LEU A 38 -24.32 19.30 13.56
N ILE A 39 -23.06 19.74 13.45
CA ILE A 39 -22.70 21.16 13.50
C ILE A 39 -23.40 21.93 12.37
N GLY A 40 -23.41 21.37 11.15
CA GLY A 40 -24.10 21.97 10.01
C GLY A 40 -25.59 22.18 10.27
N GLY A 41 -26.28 21.15 10.78
CA GLY A 41 -27.70 21.24 11.13
C GLY A 41 -27.99 22.28 12.23
N ILE A 42 -27.15 22.34 13.28
CA ILE A 42 -27.29 23.32 14.36
C ILE A 42 -27.04 24.74 13.87
N ALA A 43 -26.01 24.95 13.04
CA ALA A 43 -25.62 26.27 12.54
C ALA A 43 -26.73 26.97 11.75
N LEU A 44 -27.61 26.20 11.08
CA LEU A 44 -28.74 26.72 10.32
C LEU A 44 -30.10 26.44 10.97
N ALA A 45 -30.12 26.08 12.26
CA ALA A 45 -31.36 25.75 12.98
C ALA A 45 -32.34 26.93 13.12
N PHE A 46 -31.84 28.17 13.11
CA PHE A 46 -32.68 29.38 13.13
C PHE A 46 -33.57 29.53 11.88
N GLY A 47 -33.25 28.84 10.79
CA GLY A 47 -34.10 28.76 9.59
C GLY A 47 -35.23 27.72 9.70
N GLY A 48 -35.47 27.17 10.89
CA GLY A 48 -36.46 26.12 11.12
C GLY A 48 -36.10 24.80 10.42
N PRO A 49 -37.08 23.91 10.16
CA PRO A 49 -36.83 22.59 9.58
C PRO A 49 -36.10 22.64 8.22
N VAL A 50 -36.39 23.65 7.39
CA VAL A 50 -35.75 23.84 6.08
C VAL A 50 -34.28 24.22 6.26
N GLY A 51 -33.97 25.14 7.17
CA GLY A 51 -32.60 25.53 7.51
C GLY A 51 -31.77 24.34 8.02
N ILE A 52 -32.34 23.49 8.87
CA ILE A 52 -31.68 22.28 9.38
C ILE A 52 -31.32 21.32 8.23
N LEU A 53 -32.23 21.09 7.28
CA LEU A 53 -31.97 20.22 6.12
C LEU A 53 -30.81 20.76 5.26
N PHE A 54 -30.80 22.05 4.95
CA PHE A 54 -29.68 22.68 4.23
C PHE A 54 -28.37 22.56 5.02
N GLY A 55 -28.42 22.76 6.33
CA GLY A 55 -27.27 22.64 7.23
C GLY A 55 -26.67 21.24 7.24
N ILE A 56 -27.50 20.20 7.29
CA ILE A 56 -27.08 18.80 7.21
C ILE A 56 -26.36 18.52 5.88
N VAL A 57 -26.90 19.00 4.75
CA VAL A 57 -26.28 18.80 3.43
C VAL A 57 -24.94 19.51 3.33
N ILE A 58 -24.84 20.75 3.83
CA ILE A 58 -23.58 21.50 3.89
C ILE A 58 -22.56 20.78 4.77
N GLY A 59 -22.97 20.32 5.97
CA GLY A 59 -22.12 19.57 6.88
C GLY A 59 -21.61 18.27 6.26
N TRP A 60 -22.46 17.54 5.55
CA TRP A 60 -22.06 16.34 4.80
C TRP A 60 -21.04 16.63 3.71
N ALA A 61 -21.26 17.68 2.91
CA ALA A 61 -20.34 18.09 1.86
C ALA A 61 -18.98 18.55 2.43
N ALA A 62 -19.00 19.36 3.49
CA ALA A 62 -17.80 19.80 4.19
C ALA A 62 -17.00 18.60 4.73
N ALA A 63 -17.69 17.67 5.40
CA ALA A 63 -17.06 16.46 5.93
C ALA A 63 -16.44 15.58 4.84
N TYR A 64 -17.10 15.46 3.69
CA TYR A 64 -16.56 14.75 2.53
C TYR A 64 -15.29 15.41 2.00
N LEU A 65 -15.28 16.74 1.84
CA LEU A 65 -14.09 17.48 1.37
C LEU A 65 -12.94 17.39 2.37
N THR A 66 -13.21 17.50 3.67
CA THR A 66 -12.19 17.35 4.72
C THR A 66 -11.55 15.96 4.68
N LEU A 67 -12.34 14.90 4.47
CA LEU A 67 -11.82 13.54 4.31
C LEU A 67 -10.89 13.42 3.10
N GLN A 68 -11.25 13.99 1.95
CA GLN A 68 -10.37 14.00 0.78
C GLN A 68 -9.08 14.78 1.05
N GLY A 69 -9.19 15.96 1.67
CA GLY A 69 -8.03 16.81 1.97
C GLY A 69 -7.03 16.12 2.89
N ILE A 70 -7.51 15.52 3.98
CA ILE A 70 -6.64 14.84 4.96
C ILE A 70 -6.01 13.59 4.36
N SER A 71 -6.80 12.76 3.65
CA SER A 71 -6.27 11.56 3.00
C SER A 71 -5.26 11.90 1.90
N GLY A 72 -5.55 12.91 1.09
CA GLY A 72 -4.64 13.42 0.07
C GLY A 72 -3.33 13.94 0.67
N PHE A 73 -3.38 14.74 1.73
CA PHE A 73 -2.17 15.22 2.42
C PHE A 73 -1.33 14.07 3.00
N LYS A 74 -1.98 13.10 3.65
CA LYS A 74 -1.27 11.93 4.19
C LYS A 74 -0.64 11.06 3.11
N LEU A 75 -1.31 10.90 1.98
CA LEU A 75 -0.80 10.19 0.82
C LEU A 75 0.39 10.91 0.17
N ILE A 76 0.29 12.24 0.03
CA ILE A 76 1.42 13.08 -0.40
C ILE A 76 2.62 12.84 0.51
N LYS A 77 2.42 12.94 1.83
CA LYS A 77 3.48 12.69 2.81
C LYS A 77 4.10 11.29 2.65
N LEU A 78 3.29 10.26 2.44
CA LEU A 78 3.76 8.88 2.24
C LEU A 78 4.58 8.74 0.94
N ASN A 79 4.14 9.38 -0.15
CA ASN A 79 4.81 9.35 -1.44
C ASN A 79 6.13 10.13 -1.47
N PHE A 80 6.29 11.13 -0.58
CA PHE A 80 7.52 11.92 -0.42
C PHE A 80 8.43 11.41 0.71
N MET A 81 8.15 10.23 1.27
CA MET A 81 9.10 9.61 2.20
C MET A 81 10.26 8.98 1.43
N ASP A 82 11.47 9.45 1.76
CA ASP A 82 12.72 8.84 1.34
C ASP A 82 13.16 7.81 2.36
N TYR A 83 13.52 6.62 1.88
CA TYR A 83 14.08 5.52 2.65
C TYR A 83 15.55 5.35 2.28
N PRO A 84 16.45 5.11 3.25
CA PRO A 84 17.86 4.91 2.96
C PRO A 84 18.07 3.59 2.19
N LEU A 85 18.93 3.61 1.18
CA LEU A 85 19.44 2.40 0.54
C LEU A 85 20.72 1.97 1.25
N PRO A 86 20.84 0.69 1.64
CA PRO A 86 22.06 0.22 2.30
C PRO A 86 23.27 0.24 1.36
N HIS A 87 23.04 0.05 0.05
CA HIS A 87 24.08 0.06 -0.98
C HIS A 87 23.52 0.65 -2.29
N PRO A 88 24.37 1.17 -3.19
CA PRO A 88 23.94 1.61 -4.51
C PRO A 88 23.35 0.45 -5.33
N VAL A 89 22.08 0.56 -5.73
CA VAL A 89 21.37 -0.44 -6.53
C VAL A 89 20.73 0.22 -7.75
N THR A 90 20.74 -0.48 -8.88
CA THR A 90 20.05 -0.06 -10.11
C THR A 90 18.66 -0.67 -10.17
N ASP A 91 17.72 -0.03 -10.88
CA ASP A 91 16.35 -0.54 -11.03
C ASP A 91 16.31 -1.98 -11.59
N SER A 92 17.22 -2.30 -12.53
CA SER A 92 17.33 -3.64 -13.11
C SER A 92 17.71 -4.71 -12.08
N LYS A 93 18.76 -4.46 -11.28
CA LYS A 93 19.20 -5.38 -10.22
C LYS A 93 18.15 -5.53 -9.14
N LEU A 94 17.48 -4.44 -8.79
CA LEU A 94 16.38 -4.47 -7.83
C LEU A 94 15.22 -5.33 -8.35
N TYR A 95 14.83 -5.16 -9.62
CA TYR A 95 13.79 -5.98 -10.24
C TYR A 95 14.14 -7.47 -10.23
N GLU A 96 15.37 -7.82 -10.64
CA GLU A 96 15.84 -9.21 -10.70
C GLU A 96 15.83 -9.89 -9.32
N ARG A 97 16.22 -9.18 -8.27
CA ARG A 97 16.15 -9.72 -6.91
C ARG A 97 14.72 -9.84 -6.40
N LEU A 98 13.89 -8.83 -6.65
CA LEU A 98 12.49 -8.86 -6.24
C LEU A 98 11.67 -9.93 -6.99
N SER A 99 12.02 -10.23 -8.25
CA SER A 99 11.34 -11.27 -9.03
C SER A 99 11.71 -12.68 -8.57
N ALA A 100 12.85 -12.85 -7.90
CA ALA A 100 13.26 -14.10 -7.28
C ALA A 100 12.56 -14.37 -5.93
N ILE A 101 11.95 -13.35 -5.31
CA ILE A 101 11.22 -13.49 -4.05
C ILE A 101 9.81 -13.98 -4.32
N SER A 102 9.34 -14.94 -3.52
CA SER A 102 7.94 -15.38 -3.56
C SER A 102 7.03 -14.29 -2.98
N LEU A 103 6.32 -13.58 -3.86
CA LEU A 103 5.39 -12.52 -3.47
C LEU A 103 4.03 -13.09 -3.04
N HIS A 104 3.36 -12.39 -2.11
CA HIS A 104 1.98 -12.70 -1.76
C HIS A 104 1.06 -12.51 -2.99
N PRO A 105 0.02 -13.32 -3.21
CA PRO A 105 -0.82 -13.29 -4.43
C PRO A 105 -1.52 -11.96 -4.70
N ASP A 106 -1.74 -11.15 -3.65
CA ASP A 106 -2.26 -9.79 -3.79
C ASP A 106 -1.26 -8.81 -4.42
N PHE A 107 0.02 -9.17 -4.53
CA PHE A 107 1.06 -8.37 -5.14
C PHE A 107 1.50 -8.96 -6.47
N LYS A 108 1.66 -8.07 -7.46
CA LYS A 108 2.31 -8.37 -8.73
C LYS A 108 3.49 -7.44 -8.89
N LEU A 109 4.65 -7.99 -9.24
CA LEU A 109 5.83 -7.20 -9.61
C LEU A 109 5.85 -6.99 -11.12
N GLU A 110 6.12 -5.77 -11.55
CA GLU A 110 6.23 -5.44 -12.96
C GLU A 110 7.45 -4.54 -13.19
N GLN A 111 8.13 -4.76 -14.32
CA GLN A 111 9.16 -3.85 -14.80
C GLN A 111 8.50 -2.78 -15.67
N GLY A 112 8.39 -1.56 -15.14
CA GLY A 112 7.87 -0.42 -15.88
C GLY A 112 8.97 0.26 -16.70
N ALA A 113 8.56 1.08 -17.67
CA ALA A 113 9.50 1.90 -18.45
C ALA A 113 10.32 2.90 -17.61
N TRP A 114 9.92 3.13 -16.35
CA TRP A 114 10.57 4.08 -15.45
C TRP A 114 11.05 3.40 -14.15
N GLY A 115 11.34 2.10 -14.21
CA GLY A 115 11.84 1.31 -13.08
C GLY A 115 10.85 0.29 -12.54
N THR A 116 11.13 -0.22 -11.35
CA THR A 116 10.40 -1.31 -10.70
C THR A 116 9.08 -0.82 -10.09
N ARG A 117 7.99 -1.55 -10.30
CA ARG A 117 6.68 -1.24 -9.70
C ARG A 117 5.99 -2.47 -9.15
N PHE A 118 5.26 -2.28 -8.05
CA PHE A 118 4.35 -3.26 -7.48
C PHE A 118 2.91 -2.88 -7.80
N VAL A 119 2.06 -3.84 -8.13
CA VAL A 119 0.62 -3.69 -8.24
C VAL A 119 -0.02 -4.46 -7.10
N PHE A 120 -0.81 -3.77 -6.28
CA PHE A 120 -1.48 -4.36 -5.12
C PHE A 120 -2.98 -4.47 -5.35
N LYS A 121 -3.52 -5.70 -5.28
CA LYS A 121 -4.93 -6.07 -5.50
C LYS A 121 -5.54 -5.49 -6.79
N ASP A 122 -4.72 -5.31 -7.82
CA ASP A 122 -5.05 -4.61 -9.08
C ASP A 122 -5.66 -3.20 -8.86
N MET A 123 -5.51 -2.62 -7.66
CA MET A 123 -6.12 -1.37 -7.25
C MET A 123 -5.12 -0.22 -7.37
N THR A 124 -3.97 -0.38 -6.73
CA THR A 124 -2.90 0.62 -6.65
C THR A 124 -1.61 0.11 -7.28
N THR A 125 -0.89 1.01 -7.91
CA THR A 125 0.46 0.83 -8.41
C THR A 125 1.42 1.61 -7.52
N HIS A 126 2.48 0.96 -7.07
CA HIS A 126 3.51 1.50 -6.20
C HIS A 126 4.83 1.47 -6.96
N LYS A 127 5.28 2.63 -7.41
CA LYS A 127 6.52 2.77 -8.16
C LYS A 127 7.66 3.04 -7.18
N ILE A 128 8.75 2.29 -7.32
CA ILE A 128 9.98 2.57 -6.60
C ILE A 128 10.79 3.56 -7.44
N LEU A 129 11.20 4.67 -6.83
CA LEU A 129 12.06 5.65 -7.43
C LEU A 129 13.36 5.70 -6.65
N ILE A 130 14.45 5.26 -7.27
CA ILE A 130 15.79 5.27 -6.69
C ILE A 130 16.48 6.60 -7.00
N ASP A 131 16.96 7.29 -5.98
CA ASP A 131 17.89 8.42 -6.10
C ASP A 131 19.30 7.93 -5.78
N GLN A 132 20.07 7.66 -6.83
CA GLN A 132 21.46 7.18 -6.70
C GLN A 132 22.39 8.22 -6.06
N LYS A 133 22.11 9.52 -6.22
CA LYS A 133 22.97 10.58 -5.67
C LYS A 133 22.82 10.68 -4.17
N LYS A 134 21.58 10.55 -3.69
CA LYS A 134 21.27 10.59 -2.25
C LYS A 134 21.36 9.22 -1.58
N GLN A 135 21.51 8.15 -2.36
CA GLN A 135 21.43 6.76 -1.88
C GLN A 135 20.12 6.51 -1.11
N THR A 136 19.02 6.96 -1.69
CA THR A 136 17.68 6.76 -1.13
C THR A 136 16.74 6.18 -2.18
N TYR A 137 15.61 5.65 -1.72
CA TYR A 137 14.49 5.30 -2.57
C TYR A 137 13.18 5.84 -1.98
N SER A 138 12.22 6.13 -2.85
CA SER A 138 10.86 6.50 -2.45
C SER A 138 9.84 5.57 -3.09
N ILE A 139 8.69 5.40 -2.43
CA ILE A 139 7.60 4.55 -2.92
C ILE A 139 6.41 5.44 -3.29
N ILE A 140 6.24 5.69 -4.58
CA ILE A 140 5.16 6.53 -5.10
C ILE A 140 3.95 5.65 -5.38
N SER A 141 2.93 5.79 -4.54
CA SER A 141 1.67 5.06 -4.63
C SER A 141 0.65 5.86 -5.42
N LYS A 142 0.00 5.20 -6.38
CA LYS A 142 -1.09 5.76 -7.20
C LYS A 142 -2.20 4.75 -7.48
N LEU A 143 -3.45 5.20 -7.61
CA LEU A 143 -4.49 4.34 -8.18
C LEU A 143 -4.15 3.97 -9.63
N THR A 144 -4.45 2.73 -10.00
CA THR A 144 -4.42 2.30 -11.41
C THR A 144 -5.40 3.14 -12.23
N LYS A 145 -5.09 3.41 -13.51
CA LYS A 145 -5.92 4.27 -14.38
C LYS A 145 -7.41 3.87 -14.38
N LYS A 146 -7.68 2.56 -14.46
CA LYS A 146 -9.04 2.00 -14.41
C LYS A 146 -9.75 2.31 -13.09
N ASN A 147 -9.05 2.17 -11.97
CA ASN A 147 -9.64 2.40 -10.65
C ASN A 147 -9.73 3.88 -10.27
N LEU A 148 -8.87 4.74 -10.82
CA LEU A 148 -9.00 6.18 -10.69
C LEU A 148 -10.35 6.66 -11.25
N VAL A 149 -10.76 6.15 -12.41
CA VAL A 149 -12.07 6.47 -13.02
C VAL A 149 -13.23 5.90 -12.19
N LYS A 150 -13.10 4.66 -11.71
CA LYS A 150 -14.14 4.00 -10.89
C LYS A 150 -14.29 4.61 -9.50
N LYS A 151 -13.22 5.13 -8.91
CA LYS A 151 -13.16 5.68 -7.54
C LYS A 151 -13.02 7.20 -7.53
N ARG A 152 -13.40 7.89 -8.61
CA ARG A 152 -13.35 9.37 -8.73
C ARG A 152 -14.10 10.12 -7.62
N HIS A 153 -15.07 9.47 -6.97
CA HIS A 153 -15.82 10.01 -5.85
C HIS A 153 -15.17 9.77 -4.50
N ASN A 154 -14.04 9.07 -4.40
CA ASN A 154 -13.24 8.94 -3.18
C ASN A 154 -11.78 8.56 -3.46
N PRO A 155 -11.07 9.27 -4.36
CA PRO A 155 -9.78 8.81 -4.85
C PRO A 155 -8.71 8.86 -3.75
N GLY A 156 -8.62 9.98 -3.01
CA GLY A 156 -7.61 10.16 -1.96
C GLY A 156 -7.75 9.14 -0.82
N VAL A 157 -8.98 8.92 -0.35
CA VAL A 157 -9.25 7.95 0.72
C VAL A 157 -8.92 6.52 0.30
N THR A 158 -9.29 6.14 -0.92
CA THR A 158 -9.03 4.79 -1.43
C THR A 158 -7.53 4.59 -1.63
N GLU A 159 -6.87 5.50 -2.32
CA GLU A 159 -5.44 5.44 -2.60
C GLU A 159 -4.62 5.41 -1.31
N TYR A 160 -4.95 6.27 -0.34
CA TYR A 160 -4.29 6.29 0.95
C TYR A 160 -4.46 4.98 1.74
N SER A 161 -5.65 4.39 1.77
CA SER A 161 -5.88 3.15 2.54
C SER A 161 -5.07 1.97 1.99
N PHE A 162 -5.03 1.85 0.67
CA PHE A 162 -4.22 0.82 0.00
C PHE A 162 -2.73 1.09 0.17
N ALA A 163 -2.27 2.32 -0.05
CA ALA A 163 -0.87 2.70 0.13
C ALA A 163 -0.39 2.53 1.58
N PHE A 164 -1.20 2.91 2.56
CA PHE A 164 -0.89 2.74 3.97
C PHE A 164 -0.67 1.26 4.34
N THR A 165 -1.44 0.36 3.74
CA THR A 165 -1.31 -1.08 3.94
C THR A 165 -0.11 -1.67 3.20
N SER A 166 0.10 -1.28 1.94
CA SER A 166 1.09 -1.93 1.07
C SER A 166 2.50 -1.37 1.18
N VAL A 167 2.67 -0.07 1.46
CA VAL A 167 3.99 0.57 1.52
C VAL A 167 4.92 -0.08 2.56
N PRO A 168 4.49 -0.40 3.79
CA PRO A 168 5.35 -1.10 4.75
C PRO A 168 5.84 -2.46 4.25
N ILE A 169 4.97 -3.22 3.57
CA ILE A 169 5.31 -4.54 3.02
C ILE A 169 6.30 -4.38 1.86
N ILE A 170 6.03 -3.45 0.94
CA ILE A 170 6.93 -3.18 -0.19
C ILE A 170 8.29 -2.71 0.31
N ARG A 171 8.32 -1.84 1.31
CA ARG A 171 9.56 -1.37 1.94
C ARG A 171 10.37 -2.56 2.48
N GLN A 172 9.75 -3.46 3.25
CA GLN A 172 10.42 -4.65 3.76
C GLN A 172 11.00 -5.52 2.64
N LEU A 173 10.25 -5.75 1.56
CA LEU A 173 10.73 -6.51 0.40
C LEU A 173 11.92 -5.84 -0.29
N VAL A 174 11.91 -4.52 -0.43
CA VAL A 174 13.02 -3.75 -1.00
C VAL A 174 14.24 -3.81 -0.08
N ASP A 175 14.06 -3.62 1.22
CA ASP A 175 15.13 -3.67 2.21
C ASP A 175 15.78 -5.07 2.25
N GLU A 176 14.99 -6.15 2.17
CA GLU A 176 15.46 -7.54 2.06
C GLU A 176 16.23 -7.79 0.76
N ALA A 177 15.66 -7.40 -0.38
CA ALA A 177 16.29 -7.56 -1.68
C ALA A 177 17.61 -6.78 -1.78
N THR A 178 17.69 -5.59 -1.20
CA THR A 178 18.89 -4.75 -1.22
C THR A 178 19.95 -5.18 -0.20
N THR A 179 19.56 -5.78 0.92
CA THR A 179 20.51 -6.35 1.89
C THR A 179 21.17 -7.62 1.34
N SER A 180 20.40 -8.50 0.68
CA SER A 180 20.93 -9.71 0.03
C SER A 180 21.94 -9.44 -1.09
N LEU A 181 21.99 -8.21 -1.61
CA LEU A 181 22.98 -7.78 -2.60
C LEU A 181 24.34 -7.42 -1.99
N SER A 182 24.42 -7.23 -0.66
CA SER A 182 25.65 -6.88 0.04
C SER A 182 26.44 -8.09 0.53
N GLU A 183 25.77 -9.23 0.73
CA GLU A 183 26.46 -10.44 1.21
C GLU A 183 27.38 -11.00 0.10
N PRO A 184 28.70 -11.12 0.35
CA PRO A 184 29.60 -11.74 -0.60
C PRO A 184 29.30 -13.24 -0.71
N ASP A 185 29.26 -13.76 -1.94
CA ASP A 185 29.09 -15.18 -2.23
C ASP A 185 30.09 -16.03 -1.40
N PRO A 186 29.63 -16.90 -0.48
CA PRO A 186 30.53 -17.74 0.33
C PRO A 186 31.26 -18.80 -0.50
N THR A 187 30.92 -18.97 -1.77
CA THR A 187 31.56 -19.87 -2.73
C THR A 187 32.83 -19.29 -3.37
N SER A 188 33.06 -17.98 -3.29
CA SER A 188 34.29 -17.36 -3.82
C SER A 188 35.52 -17.63 -2.94
N ALA A 189 35.33 -17.79 -1.62
CA ALA A 189 36.41 -18.04 -0.67
C ALA A 189 36.98 -19.47 -0.71
N LYS A 190 36.36 -20.40 -1.46
CA LYS A 190 36.78 -21.81 -1.51
C LYS A 190 37.62 -22.18 -2.74
N ARG A 191 37.94 -21.22 -3.63
CA ARG A 191 38.75 -21.44 -4.85
C ARG A 191 40.14 -20.80 -4.82
N ALA A 192 40.51 -20.15 -3.72
CA ALA A 192 41.85 -19.64 -3.48
C ALA A 192 42.50 -20.43 -2.33
N ASN A 193 42.92 -21.67 -2.62
CA ASN A 193 43.94 -22.41 -1.88
C ASN A 193 44.47 -23.53 -2.78
#